data_AF-A0A8C6YT94-F1
#
_entry.id   AF-A0A8C6YT94-F1
#
_cell.length_a   1.000
_cell.length_b   1.000
_cell.length_c   1.000
_cell.angle_alpha   90.00
_cell.angle_beta   90.00
_cell.angle_gamma   90.00
#
_symmetry.space_group_name_H-M   'P 1'
#
loop_
_entity.id
_entity.type
_entity.pdbx_description
1 polymer ?
#
loop_
_entity_poly.entity_id
_entity_poly.type
_entity_poly.pdbx_seq_one_letter_code
_entity_poly.pdbx_strand_id
1 'polypeptide(L)'
;AGSGQGGSAGAAAGSALRDALGMLVRALGQAARVCARRCPRAHTRVLAQGEAAHWLACALYVACRKSLVPTVGSGLMEGNGVSLTRILRSARLSLIQFFSKMKKWMDMSNLPQEFRERVERLERNFEVSTVIFKKFEPIFLDIFQNPYEETCKPPRSRKQRRVPCSVRDLFNFCWTLFVYTKGNFRMIGDDLVNSYHLLLCCLDLIFANALLCPNRRDLLNPSFKGLPADFHAPESPAAEGPPCIIATLCELHDGLLVEAKGIKEHYFKPYISKLFERKILKGECLLDLCNFTENNKALNKEYEEYVLTVGDFDERVFLGADAEEEIGTPRKFPADVPAGKAAARAHVECHLQQHFEKKRSFAPSTPLTGRRYLREKEAVITPVASATQSVSRLQTMVAGLKNAPSEQLMAIFESCARSPMESIVSRVKEIGETFCRSYTQPTDEQPGSHIDFAVNRLKLAEILYYKILETIMVQETRRLHGKDMTALLEQDVFHRSLMACCLEIVLFAYSSPRTFPWIIEVLDLRPFYFYKVIEVLIRSEDGLSRDMVKHLNSIEEQILESLAWTRESALWKALQASENKVPTCEEVC
;
A
#
# COMPACT_ATOMS: atom_id res chain seq x y z
N ALA A 1 -44.14 17.58 36.87
CA ALA A 1 -44.11 16.34 36.06
C ALA A 1 -43.17 16.55 34.88
N GLY A 2 -41.93 16.06 34.95
CA GLY A 2 -40.92 16.31 33.92
C GLY A 2 -39.64 15.48 34.05
N SER A 3 -39.67 14.38 34.81
CA SER A 3 -38.48 13.56 35.11
C SER A 3 -38.60 12.09 34.63
N GLY A 4 -39.58 11.77 33.78
CA GLY A 4 -39.91 10.38 33.43
C GLY A 4 -39.42 9.84 32.08
N GLN A 5 -38.98 10.68 31.14
CA GLN A 5 -38.70 10.22 29.76
C GLN A 5 -37.24 9.82 29.47
N GLY A 6 -36.27 10.21 30.30
CA GLY A 6 -34.87 9.82 30.12
C GLY A 6 -34.55 8.37 30.54
N GLY A 7 -35.35 7.78 31.44
CA GLY A 7 -35.10 6.46 32.01
C GLY A 7 -35.47 5.28 31.10
N SER A 8 -36.54 5.39 30.31
CA SER A 8 -36.99 4.27 29.46
C SER A 8 -36.13 4.07 28.22
N ALA A 9 -35.67 5.16 27.59
CA ALA A 9 -34.77 5.12 26.44
C ALA A 9 -33.41 4.51 26.80
N GLY A 10 -32.86 4.84 27.97
CA GLY A 10 -31.62 4.25 28.49
C GLY A 10 -31.75 2.76 28.83
N ALA A 11 -32.90 2.33 29.34
CA ALA A 11 -33.17 0.92 29.65
C ALA A 11 -33.33 0.07 28.37
N ALA A 12 -34.04 0.58 27.36
CA ALA A 12 -34.21 -0.09 26.07
C ALA A 12 -32.88 -0.22 25.30
N ALA A 13 -32.08 0.86 25.26
CA ALA A 13 -30.73 0.83 24.67
C ALA A 13 -29.81 -0.16 25.41
N GLY A 14 -29.92 -0.24 26.74
CA GLY A 14 -29.20 -1.22 27.55
C GLY A 14 -29.60 -2.68 27.28
N SER A 15 -30.87 -2.95 26.96
CA SER A 15 -31.33 -4.29 26.58
C SER A 15 -30.81 -4.70 25.21
N ALA A 16 -30.99 -3.84 24.19
CA ALA A 16 -30.51 -4.10 22.83
C ALA A 16 -28.99 -4.33 22.78
N LEU A 17 -28.22 -3.61 23.62
CA LEU A 17 -26.78 -3.80 23.75
C LEU A 17 -26.42 -5.18 24.32
N ARG A 18 -27.13 -5.64 25.36
CA ARG A 18 -26.92 -6.97 25.96
C ARG A 18 -27.26 -8.08 24.97
N ASP A 19 -28.33 -7.90 24.20
CA ASP A 19 -28.74 -8.86 23.18
C ASP A 19 -27.74 -8.93 22.03
N ALA A 20 -27.30 -7.79 21.50
CA ALA A 20 -26.27 -7.72 20.46
C ALA A 20 -24.92 -8.31 20.94
N LEU A 21 -24.48 -7.97 22.15
CA LEU A 21 -23.28 -8.55 22.75
C LEU A 21 -23.44 -10.07 22.94
N GLY A 22 -24.61 -10.52 23.39
CA GLY A 22 -24.94 -11.93 23.55
C GLY A 22 -24.96 -12.71 22.23
N MET A 23 -25.36 -12.08 21.12
CA MET A 23 -25.27 -12.68 19.77
C MET A 23 -23.81 -12.79 19.31
N LEU A 24 -23.03 -11.71 19.41
CA LEU A 24 -21.62 -11.69 19.02
C LEU A 24 -20.79 -12.71 19.81
N VAL A 25 -21.01 -12.78 21.12
CA VAL A 25 -20.39 -13.76 22.02
C VAL A 25 -20.74 -15.20 21.63
N ARG A 26 -21.99 -15.47 21.25
CA ARG A 26 -22.41 -16.81 20.81
C ARG A 26 -21.77 -17.19 19.48
N ALA A 27 -21.65 -16.25 18.54
CA ALA A 27 -21.05 -16.48 17.22
C ALA A 27 -19.51 -16.67 17.27
N LEU A 28 -18.84 -16.00 18.21
CA LEU A 28 -17.37 -15.93 18.26
C LEU A 28 -16.74 -16.83 19.34
N GLY A 29 -17.54 -17.43 20.22
CA GLY A 29 -17.08 -18.44 21.19
C GLY A 29 -16.43 -17.87 22.46
N GLN A 30 -15.72 -18.74 23.20
CA GLN A 30 -15.18 -18.47 24.54
C GLN A 30 -14.20 -17.27 24.57
N ALA A 31 -13.40 -17.10 23.51
CA ALA A 31 -12.43 -16.02 23.39
C ALA A 31 -13.09 -14.63 23.35
N ALA A 32 -14.22 -14.50 22.66
CA ALA A 32 -14.99 -13.26 22.62
C ALA A 32 -15.70 -12.96 23.95
N ARG A 33 -16.05 -13.99 24.75
CA ARG A 33 -16.62 -13.79 26.11
C ARG A 33 -15.65 -13.06 27.03
N VAL A 34 -14.35 -13.39 26.97
CA VAL A 34 -13.33 -12.77 27.80
C VAL A 34 -13.13 -11.30 27.42
N CYS A 35 -13.09 -11.01 26.12
CA CYS A 35 -12.96 -9.64 25.61
C CYS A 35 -14.22 -8.80 25.86
N ALA A 36 -15.41 -9.39 25.73
CA ALA A 36 -16.68 -8.73 26.05
C ALA A 36 -16.76 -8.25 27.51
N ARG A 37 -16.18 -9.00 28.46
CA ARG A 37 -16.09 -8.60 29.89
C ARG A 37 -15.14 -7.43 30.13
N ARG A 38 -14.15 -7.25 29.25
CA ARG A 38 -13.15 -6.16 29.29
C ARG A 38 -13.55 -4.95 28.43
N CYS A 39 -14.66 -5.05 27.70
CA CYS A 39 -15.19 -3.93 26.93
C CYS A 39 -15.52 -2.80 27.92
N PRO A 40 -14.97 -1.58 27.75
CA PRO A 40 -15.38 -0.42 28.54
C PRO A 40 -16.89 -0.33 28.45
N ARG A 41 -17.58 -0.01 29.56
CA ARG A 41 -19.02 0.29 29.54
C ARG A 41 -19.22 1.36 28.48
N ALA A 42 -19.69 0.95 27.30
CA ALA A 42 -19.80 1.84 26.15
C ALA A 42 -20.62 3.05 26.61
N HIS A 43 -20.03 4.24 26.51
CA HIS A 43 -20.68 5.47 26.93
C HIS A 43 -22.09 5.49 26.34
N THR A 44 -23.10 5.60 27.20
CA THR A 44 -24.52 5.59 26.82
C THR A 44 -24.87 6.65 25.77
N ARG A 45 -23.99 7.63 25.54
CA ARG A 45 -24.06 8.65 24.47
C ARG A 45 -23.67 8.14 23.08
N VAL A 46 -22.77 7.16 22.95
CA VAL A 46 -22.27 6.64 21.65
C VAL A 46 -23.32 5.78 20.94
N LEU A 47 -24.15 5.08 21.72
CA LEU A 47 -25.22 4.21 21.22
C LEU A 47 -26.43 4.97 20.65
N ALA A 48 -26.48 6.29 20.80
CA ALA A 48 -27.51 7.13 20.19
C ALA A 48 -27.24 7.41 18.69
N GLN A 49 -26.03 7.16 18.20
CA GLN A 49 -25.66 7.34 16.78
C GLN A 49 -25.32 5.99 16.12
N GLY A 50 -26.33 5.33 15.53
CA GLY A 50 -26.16 4.14 14.68
C GLY A 50 -26.40 2.78 15.35
N GLU A 51 -26.25 1.68 14.60
CA GLU A 51 -26.52 0.32 15.09
C GLU A 51 -25.52 -0.13 16.18
N ALA A 52 -26.04 -0.53 17.34
CA ALA A 52 -25.26 -0.94 18.51
C ALA A 52 -24.27 -2.09 18.23
N ALA A 53 -24.63 -3.01 17.32
CA ALA A 53 -23.77 -4.14 16.93
C ALA A 53 -22.45 -3.68 16.29
N HIS A 54 -22.46 -2.59 15.52
CA HIS A 54 -21.27 -2.09 14.85
C HIS A 54 -20.25 -1.48 15.82
N TRP A 55 -20.74 -0.71 16.81
CA TRP A 55 -19.86 -0.16 17.84
C TRP A 55 -19.30 -1.25 18.75
N LEU A 56 -20.12 -2.27 19.06
CA LEU A 56 -19.65 -3.46 19.77
C LEU A 56 -18.59 -4.22 18.96
N ALA A 57 -18.70 -4.29 17.63
CA ALA A 57 -17.68 -4.90 16.77
C ALA A 57 -16.34 -4.14 16.87
N CYS A 58 -16.35 -2.80 16.79
CA CYS A 58 -15.15 -1.98 17.00
C CYS A 58 -14.54 -2.19 18.40
N ALA A 59 -15.38 -2.14 19.45
CA ALA A 59 -14.94 -2.33 20.82
C ALA A 59 -14.36 -3.74 21.06
N LEU A 60 -14.98 -4.76 20.47
CA LEU A 60 -14.54 -6.13 20.54
C LEU A 60 -13.19 -6.30 19.81
N TYR A 61 -13.03 -5.73 18.62
CA TYR A 61 -11.76 -5.75 17.89
C TYR A 61 -10.62 -5.16 18.75
N VAL A 62 -10.83 -4.00 19.37
CA VAL A 62 -9.85 -3.39 20.29
C VAL A 62 -9.53 -4.32 21.46
N ALA A 63 -10.56 -4.89 22.09
CA ALA A 63 -10.39 -5.79 23.23
C ALA A 63 -9.67 -7.09 22.84
N CYS A 64 -9.89 -7.61 21.63
CA CYS A 64 -9.18 -8.75 21.08
C CYS A 64 -7.69 -8.44 20.93
N ARG A 65 -7.35 -7.30 20.33
CA ARG A 65 -5.95 -6.90 20.05
C ARG A 65 -5.17 -6.47 21.29
N LYS A 66 -5.83 -6.05 22.36
CA LYS A 66 -5.19 -5.77 23.67
C LYS A 66 -5.03 -7.03 24.55
N SER A 67 -5.54 -8.18 24.14
CA SER A 67 -5.46 -9.41 24.92
C SER A 67 -4.20 -10.20 24.56
N LEU A 68 -3.55 -10.79 25.57
CA LEU A 68 -2.50 -11.79 25.39
C LEU A 68 -3.09 -13.17 25.73
N VAL A 69 -2.89 -14.15 24.85
CA VAL A 69 -3.32 -15.54 25.09
C VAL A 69 -2.10 -16.46 25.09
N PRO A 70 -1.93 -17.31 26.12
CA PRO A 70 -0.88 -18.33 26.13
C PRO A 70 -1.16 -19.41 25.07
N THR A 71 -0.17 -19.77 24.25
CA THR A 71 -0.27 -20.89 23.29
C THR A 71 0.34 -22.18 23.85
N VAL A 72 -0.15 -23.33 23.41
CA VAL A 72 0.40 -24.65 23.79
C VAL A 72 1.71 -24.86 23.01
N GLY A 73 2.86 -24.77 23.68
CA GLY A 73 4.18 -25.06 23.07
C GLY A 73 5.19 -23.90 22.99
N SER A 74 4.92 -22.78 23.67
CA SER A 74 5.78 -21.58 23.87
C SER A 74 5.41 -20.36 23.02
N GLY A 75 5.07 -19.27 23.73
CA GLY A 75 4.72 -17.96 23.20
C GLY A 75 3.47 -17.35 23.87
N LEU A 76 3.54 -16.07 24.23
CA LEU A 76 2.35 -15.24 24.42
C LEU A 76 1.94 -14.74 23.03
N MET A 77 0.73 -15.07 22.57
CA MET A 77 0.20 -14.51 21.32
C MET A 77 -0.58 -13.24 21.61
N GLU A 78 -0.25 -12.13 20.92
CA GLU A 78 -1.11 -10.94 20.88
C GLU A 78 -2.37 -11.24 20.08
N GLY A 79 -3.52 -11.10 20.72
CA GLY A 79 -4.81 -11.46 20.15
C GLY A 79 -5.49 -12.59 20.91
N ASN A 80 -6.78 -12.78 20.64
CA ASN A 80 -7.59 -13.85 21.23
C ASN A 80 -7.99 -14.95 20.23
N GLY A 81 -7.32 -15.02 19.08
CA GLY A 81 -7.64 -16.00 18.03
C GLY A 81 -8.98 -15.77 17.34
N VAL A 82 -9.48 -14.53 17.31
CA VAL A 82 -10.66 -14.14 16.53
C VAL A 82 -10.23 -13.20 15.41
N SER A 83 -10.43 -13.61 14.14
CA SER A 83 -10.12 -12.76 12.97
C SER A 83 -11.11 -11.60 12.85
N LEU A 84 -10.63 -10.47 12.29
CA LEU A 84 -11.47 -9.30 12.05
C LEU A 84 -12.68 -9.66 11.17
N THR A 85 -12.48 -10.37 10.07
CA THR A 85 -13.55 -10.78 9.15
C THR A 85 -14.66 -11.54 9.87
N ARG A 86 -14.34 -12.38 10.86
CA ARG A 86 -15.34 -13.12 11.64
C ARG A 86 -16.15 -12.21 12.57
N ILE A 87 -15.51 -11.22 13.19
CA ILE A 87 -16.19 -10.19 14.01
C ILE A 87 -17.17 -9.42 13.13
N LEU A 88 -16.70 -8.97 11.97
CA LEU A 88 -17.47 -8.16 11.02
C LEU A 88 -18.68 -8.91 10.47
N ARG A 89 -18.50 -10.16 10.02
CA ARG A 89 -19.61 -11.02 9.56
C ARG A 89 -20.67 -11.23 10.63
N SER A 90 -20.25 -11.42 11.88
CA SER A 90 -21.18 -11.59 13.01
C SER A 90 -21.96 -10.31 13.34
N ALA A 91 -21.41 -9.14 13.02
CA ALA A 91 -22.04 -7.84 13.20
C ALA A 91 -22.76 -7.32 11.95
N ARG A 92 -22.70 -8.04 10.81
CA ARG A 92 -23.12 -7.56 9.48
C ARG A 92 -22.52 -6.19 9.11
N LEU A 93 -21.28 -5.98 9.53
CA LEU A 93 -20.52 -4.76 9.28
C LEU A 93 -19.55 -5.02 8.13
N SER A 94 -19.58 -4.22 7.07
CA SER A 94 -18.61 -4.37 5.99
C SER A 94 -17.22 -3.85 6.39
N LEU A 95 -16.15 -4.30 5.72
CA LEU A 95 -14.78 -3.80 5.94
C LEU A 95 -14.68 -2.27 5.77
N ILE A 96 -15.25 -1.72 4.70
CA ILE A 96 -15.25 -0.27 4.45
C ILE A 96 -15.98 0.49 5.57
N GLN A 97 -17.13 -0.02 6.00
CA GLN A 97 -17.88 0.59 7.10
C GLN A 97 -17.12 0.49 8.42
N PHE A 98 -16.41 -0.63 8.65
CA PHE A 98 -15.58 -0.82 9.82
C PHE A 98 -14.51 0.26 9.93
N PHE A 99 -13.73 0.56 8.89
CA PHE A 99 -12.68 1.58 8.97
C PHE A 99 -13.23 2.97 9.33
N SER A 100 -14.35 3.37 8.72
CA SER A 100 -15.03 4.63 9.03
C SER A 100 -15.49 4.71 10.50
N LYS A 101 -16.08 3.62 11.02
CA LYS A 101 -16.55 3.55 12.41
C LYS A 101 -15.41 3.41 13.40
N MET A 102 -14.38 2.64 13.06
CA MET A 102 -13.22 2.41 13.89
C MET A 102 -12.50 3.72 14.16
N LYS A 103 -12.26 4.56 13.13
CA LYS A 103 -11.70 5.92 13.30
C LYS A 103 -12.46 6.74 14.35
N LYS A 104 -13.79 6.85 14.20
CA LYS A 104 -14.66 7.53 15.19
C LYS A 104 -14.53 6.90 16.58
N TRP A 105 -14.49 5.56 16.67
CA TRP A 105 -14.34 4.86 17.93
C TRP A 105 -12.98 5.15 18.61
N MET A 106 -11.90 5.23 17.84
CA MET A 106 -10.57 5.57 18.35
C MET A 106 -10.57 6.96 18.96
N ASP A 107 -11.21 7.93 18.31
CA ASP A 107 -11.38 9.30 18.81
C ASP A 107 -12.20 9.35 20.09
N MET A 108 -13.37 8.70 20.09
CA MET A 108 -14.26 8.68 21.25
C MET A 108 -13.66 7.95 22.45
N SER A 109 -12.83 6.94 22.22
CA SER A 109 -12.23 6.11 23.27
C SER A 109 -10.82 6.55 23.66
N ASN A 110 -10.31 7.62 23.04
CA ASN A 110 -8.96 8.14 23.20
C ASN A 110 -7.89 7.02 23.13
N LEU A 111 -7.92 6.21 22.07
CA LEU A 111 -6.95 5.13 21.92
C LEU A 111 -5.53 5.67 21.67
N PRO A 112 -4.48 5.00 22.19
CA PRO A 112 -3.09 5.39 21.97
C PRO A 112 -2.72 5.46 20.49
N GLN A 113 -1.74 6.32 20.18
CA GLN A 113 -1.25 6.55 18.82
C GLN A 113 -0.78 5.26 18.13
N GLU A 114 -0.05 4.41 18.85
CA GLU A 114 0.38 3.09 18.37
C GLU A 114 -0.80 2.22 17.86
N PHE A 115 -1.96 2.28 18.53
CA PHE A 115 -3.14 1.53 18.08
C PHE A 115 -3.76 2.14 16.82
N ARG A 116 -3.74 3.47 16.70
CA ARG A 116 -4.26 4.19 15.54
C ARG A 116 -3.48 3.80 14.29
N GLU A 117 -2.15 3.76 14.38
CA GLU A 117 -1.26 3.31 13.30
C GLU A 117 -1.49 1.85 12.92
N ARG A 118 -1.73 0.96 13.90
CA ARG A 118 -2.10 -0.44 13.61
C ARG A 118 -3.37 -0.50 12.75
N VAL A 119 -4.38 0.32 13.04
CA VAL A 119 -5.64 0.39 12.25
C VAL A 119 -5.42 1.04 10.89
N GLU A 120 -4.60 2.08 10.80
CA GLU A 120 -4.24 2.71 9.52
C GLU A 120 -3.48 1.75 8.62
N ARG A 121 -2.55 0.96 9.17
CA ARG A 121 -1.82 -0.07 8.43
C ARG A 121 -2.75 -1.15 7.89
N LEU A 122 -3.69 -1.60 8.73
CA LEU A 122 -4.76 -2.52 8.34
C LEU A 122 -5.60 -1.95 7.17
N GLU A 123 -5.95 -0.66 7.22
CA GLU A 123 -6.69 0.02 6.15
C GLU A 123 -5.89 0.12 4.85
N ARG A 124 -4.59 0.44 4.93
CA ARG A 124 -3.69 0.44 3.78
C ARG A 124 -3.56 -0.95 3.15
N ASN A 125 -3.38 -1.99 3.97
CA ASN A 125 -3.33 -3.37 3.49
C ASN A 125 -4.61 -3.75 2.73
N PHE A 126 -5.77 -3.34 3.27
CA PHE A 126 -7.06 -3.52 2.61
C PHE A 126 -7.16 -2.83 1.25
N GLU A 127 -6.72 -1.58 1.14
CA GLU A 127 -6.72 -0.84 -0.12
C GLU A 127 -5.82 -1.48 -1.18
N VAL A 128 -4.57 -1.83 -0.82
CA VAL A 128 -3.63 -2.50 -1.73
C VAL A 128 -4.24 -3.81 -2.19
N SER A 129 -4.69 -4.66 -1.28
CA SER A 129 -5.27 -5.97 -1.61
C SER A 129 -6.50 -5.86 -2.51
N THR A 130 -7.36 -4.86 -2.27
CA THR A 130 -8.53 -4.59 -3.12
C THR A 130 -8.13 -4.22 -4.55
N VAL A 131 -7.11 -3.36 -4.70
CA VAL A 131 -6.60 -2.94 -6.01
C VAL A 131 -5.92 -4.10 -6.73
N ILE A 132 -5.10 -4.89 -6.02
CA ILE A 132 -4.40 -6.04 -6.58
C ILE A 132 -5.39 -7.14 -6.99
N PHE A 133 -6.41 -7.44 -6.18
CA PHE A 133 -7.43 -8.44 -6.53
C PHE A 133 -8.19 -8.07 -7.81
N LYS A 134 -8.52 -6.78 -7.99
CA LYS A 134 -9.15 -6.28 -9.23
C LYS A 134 -8.28 -6.46 -10.48
N LYS A 135 -6.95 -6.52 -10.32
CA LYS A 135 -6.02 -6.83 -11.41
C LYS A 135 -5.79 -8.34 -11.56
N PHE A 136 -5.82 -9.09 -10.48
CA PHE A 136 -5.62 -10.53 -10.47
C PHE A 136 -6.58 -11.26 -11.40
N GLU A 137 -7.88 -10.97 -11.32
CA GLU A 137 -8.88 -11.70 -12.12
C GLU A 137 -8.70 -11.54 -13.64
N PRO A 138 -8.58 -10.33 -14.22
CA PRO A 138 -8.28 -10.18 -15.65
C PRO A 138 -6.98 -10.86 -16.09
N ILE A 139 -5.90 -10.73 -15.31
CA ILE A 139 -4.60 -11.35 -15.65
C ILE A 139 -4.71 -12.87 -15.59
N PHE A 140 -5.43 -13.40 -14.60
CA PHE A 140 -5.67 -14.83 -14.48
C PHE A 140 -6.44 -15.37 -15.69
N LEU A 141 -7.50 -14.67 -16.14
CA LEU A 141 -8.30 -15.06 -17.31
C LEU A 141 -7.52 -15.00 -18.63
N ASP A 142 -6.51 -14.14 -18.72
CA ASP A 142 -5.62 -14.11 -19.88
C ASP A 142 -4.72 -15.35 -19.93
N ILE A 143 -4.30 -15.89 -18.78
CA ILE A 143 -3.37 -17.03 -18.68
C ILE A 143 -4.11 -18.38 -18.62
N PHE A 144 -5.22 -18.45 -17.91
CA PHE A 144 -5.96 -19.67 -17.56
C PHE A 144 -7.40 -19.60 -18.04
N GLN A 145 -8.06 -20.75 -18.11
CA GLN A 145 -9.48 -20.82 -18.46
C GLN A 145 -10.36 -20.08 -17.44
N ASN A 146 -11.59 -19.79 -17.83
CA ASN A 146 -12.53 -19.08 -16.97
C ASN A 146 -13.00 -19.97 -15.80
N PRO A 147 -12.70 -19.62 -14.52
CA PRO A 147 -13.11 -20.41 -13.36
C PRO A 147 -14.63 -20.43 -13.12
N TYR A 148 -15.41 -19.58 -13.79
CA TYR A 148 -16.87 -19.49 -13.64
C TYR A 148 -17.64 -20.27 -14.72
N GLU A 149 -16.97 -20.75 -15.76
CA GLU A 149 -17.58 -21.47 -16.89
C GLU A 149 -17.48 -23.01 -16.75
N GLU A 150 -16.93 -23.51 -15.65
CA GLU A 150 -16.81 -24.95 -15.42
C GLU A 150 -18.19 -25.63 -15.38
N THR A 151 -18.52 -26.35 -16.45
CA THR A 151 -19.66 -27.28 -16.46
C THR A 151 -19.34 -28.44 -15.52
N CYS A 152 -20.09 -28.57 -14.42
CA CYS A 152 -20.02 -29.74 -13.54
C CYS A 152 -20.25 -31.01 -14.37
N LYS A 153 -19.19 -31.74 -14.72
CA LYS A 153 -19.35 -33.09 -15.26
C LYS A 153 -19.94 -33.96 -14.13
N PRO A 154 -21.11 -34.59 -14.32
CA PRO A 154 -21.73 -35.38 -13.26
C PRO A 154 -20.77 -36.50 -12.82
N PRO A 155 -20.67 -36.79 -11.52
CA PRO A 155 -19.73 -37.77 -11.02
C PRO A 155 -20.10 -39.16 -11.55
N ARG A 156 -19.35 -39.66 -12.53
CA ARG A 156 -19.43 -41.05 -12.96
C ARG A 156 -18.55 -41.89 -12.04
N SER A 157 -19.20 -42.69 -11.19
CA SER A 157 -18.68 -43.85 -10.44
C SER A 157 -18.20 -43.64 -8.99
N ARG A 158 -18.61 -44.60 -8.14
CA ARG A 158 -18.44 -44.75 -6.68
C ARG A 158 -17.05 -45.26 -6.24
N LYS A 159 -15.98 -45.02 -7.02
CA LYS A 159 -14.61 -45.26 -6.56
C LYS A 159 -13.99 -43.94 -6.13
N GLN A 160 -13.42 -43.91 -4.93
CA GLN A 160 -12.75 -42.78 -4.30
C GLN A 160 -11.47 -42.39 -5.07
N ARG A 161 -11.62 -41.90 -6.31
CA ARG A 161 -10.52 -41.43 -7.14
C ARG A 161 -10.25 -39.97 -6.75
N ARG A 162 -8.99 -39.64 -6.43
CA ARG A 162 -8.59 -38.25 -6.17
C ARG A 162 -8.98 -37.41 -7.38
N VAL A 163 -9.65 -36.29 -7.14
CA VAL A 163 -10.15 -35.39 -8.20
C VAL A 163 -9.01 -34.44 -8.58
N PRO A 164 -8.65 -34.31 -9.86
CA PRO A 164 -7.72 -33.29 -10.33
C PRO A 164 -8.19 -31.90 -9.92
N CYS A 165 -7.25 -30.97 -9.67
CA CYS A 165 -7.65 -29.64 -9.26
C CYS A 165 -8.40 -28.93 -10.40
N SER A 166 -9.47 -28.22 -10.05
CA SER A 166 -10.25 -27.43 -11.00
C SER A 166 -9.56 -26.11 -11.33
N VAL A 167 -10.04 -25.40 -12.35
CA VAL A 167 -9.61 -24.03 -12.63
C VAL A 167 -10.00 -23.11 -11.45
N ARG A 168 -11.13 -23.38 -10.80
CA ARG A 168 -11.56 -22.66 -9.59
C ARG A 168 -10.63 -22.92 -8.40
N ASP A 169 -10.19 -24.16 -8.20
CA ASP A 169 -9.19 -24.50 -7.16
C ASP A 169 -7.87 -23.78 -7.43
N LEU A 170 -7.45 -23.71 -8.70
CA LEU A 170 -6.23 -23.01 -9.11
C LEU A 170 -6.32 -21.51 -8.83
N PHE A 171 -7.45 -20.88 -9.16
CA PHE A 171 -7.72 -19.47 -8.88
C PHE A 171 -7.59 -19.16 -7.38
N ASN A 172 -8.25 -19.96 -6.54
CA ASN A 172 -8.20 -19.81 -5.10
C ASN A 172 -6.81 -20.07 -4.53
N PHE A 173 -6.11 -21.10 -5.02
CA PHE A 173 -4.76 -21.44 -4.59
C PHE A 173 -3.77 -20.33 -4.95
N CYS A 174 -3.84 -19.78 -6.16
CA CYS A 174 -2.96 -18.70 -6.61
C CYS A 174 -3.14 -17.44 -5.75
N TRP A 175 -4.39 -17.04 -5.47
CA TRP A 175 -4.66 -15.91 -4.58
C TRP A 175 -4.15 -16.18 -3.16
N THR A 176 -4.39 -17.38 -2.63
CA THR A 176 -3.94 -17.76 -1.29
C THR A 176 -2.41 -17.75 -1.17
N LEU A 177 -1.71 -18.25 -2.19
CA LEU A 177 -0.24 -18.22 -2.26
C LEU A 177 0.28 -16.78 -2.30
N PHE A 178 -0.37 -15.92 -3.09
CA PHE A 178 -0.04 -14.51 -3.15
C PHE A 178 -0.20 -13.84 -1.78
N VAL A 179 -1.38 -13.91 -1.15
CA VAL A 179 -1.63 -13.20 0.12
C VAL A 179 -0.78 -13.75 1.26
N TYR A 180 -0.45 -15.04 1.26
CA TYR A 180 0.46 -15.61 2.26
C TYR A 180 1.90 -15.14 2.05
N THR A 181 2.41 -15.18 0.81
CA THR A 181 3.74 -14.66 0.48
C THR A 181 3.83 -13.16 0.81
N LYS A 182 2.82 -12.39 0.40
CA LYS A 182 2.67 -10.96 0.70
C LYS A 182 2.74 -10.67 2.20
N GLY A 183 1.99 -11.43 3.01
CA GLY A 183 1.98 -11.26 4.47
C GLY A 183 3.32 -11.51 5.16
N ASN A 184 4.23 -12.26 4.52
CA ASN A 184 5.59 -12.50 5.00
C ASN A 184 6.57 -11.38 4.65
N PHE A 185 6.23 -10.53 3.66
CA PHE A 185 7.04 -9.41 3.21
C PHE A 185 6.26 -8.10 3.32
N ARG A 186 6.12 -7.55 4.52
CA ARG A 186 5.37 -6.29 4.73
C ARG A 186 5.80 -5.15 3.81
N MET A 187 7.09 -5.04 3.51
CA MET A 187 7.65 -4.01 2.61
C MET A 187 7.23 -4.15 1.15
N ILE A 188 6.94 -5.38 0.74
CA ILE A 188 6.43 -5.67 -0.59
C ILE A 188 4.90 -5.56 -0.56
N GLY A 189 4.26 -6.04 0.51
CA GLY A 189 2.80 -6.08 0.63
C GLY A 189 2.12 -4.73 0.81
N ASP A 190 2.79 -3.78 1.49
CA ASP A 190 2.27 -2.42 1.73
C ASP A 190 2.53 -1.47 0.54
N ASP A 191 3.49 -1.79 -0.34
CA ASP A 191 3.83 -1.04 -1.55
C ASP A 191 3.02 -1.58 -2.73
N LEU A 192 2.17 -0.75 -3.32
CA LEU A 192 1.26 -1.19 -4.39
C LEU A 192 2.01 -1.76 -5.61
N VAL A 193 3.14 -1.17 -5.98
CA VAL A 193 3.92 -1.57 -7.15
C VAL A 193 4.60 -2.90 -6.88
N ASN A 194 5.32 -3.02 -5.76
CA ASN A 194 6.02 -4.25 -5.39
C ASN A 194 5.03 -5.41 -5.16
N SER A 195 3.89 -5.14 -4.52
CA SER A 195 2.80 -6.11 -4.30
C SER A 195 2.23 -6.61 -5.64
N TYR A 196 2.08 -5.72 -6.62
CA TYR A 196 1.66 -6.09 -7.96
C TYR A 196 2.67 -7.00 -8.67
N HIS A 197 3.95 -6.68 -8.61
CA HIS A 197 4.99 -7.52 -9.19
C HIS A 197 5.13 -8.88 -8.49
N LEU A 198 4.89 -8.94 -7.18
CA LEU A 198 4.82 -10.19 -6.43
C LEU A 198 3.65 -11.07 -6.91
N LEU A 199 2.50 -10.48 -7.24
CA LEU A 199 1.38 -11.20 -7.86
C LEU A 199 1.79 -11.80 -9.21
N LEU A 200 2.49 -11.04 -10.07
CA LEU A 200 2.98 -11.55 -11.35
C LEU A 200 3.94 -12.73 -11.16
N CYS A 201 4.77 -12.71 -10.12
CA CYS A 201 5.64 -13.84 -9.76
C CYS A 201 4.85 -15.09 -9.34
N CYS A 202 3.75 -14.93 -8.60
CA CYS A 202 2.88 -16.04 -8.24
C CYS A 202 2.23 -16.66 -9.49
N LEU A 203 1.70 -15.83 -10.39
CA LEU A 203 1.09 -16.29 -11.64
C LEU A 203 2.09 -17.01 -12.55
N ASP A 204 3.30 -16.49 -12.67
CA ASP A 204 4.39 -17.10 -13.41
C ASP A 204 4.77 -18.49 -12.86
N LEU A 205 4.84 -18.65 -11.52
CA LEU A 205 5.07 -19.96 -10.90
C LEU A 205 3.95 -20.95 -11.23
N ILE A 206 2.70 -20.54 -11.11
CA ILE A 206 1.55 -21.41 -11.37
C ILE A 206 1.49 -21.80 -12.85
N PHE A 207 1.77 -20.86 -13.76
CA PHE A 207 1.87 -21.11 -15.20
C PHE A 207 2.95 -22.14 -15.52
N ALA A 208 4.16 -21.97 -14.98
CA ALA A 208 5.25 -22.91 -15.18
C ALA A 208 4.86 -24.32 -14.69
N ASN A 209 4.20 -24.43 -13.55
CA ASN A 209 3.70 -25.71 -13.04
C ASN A 209 2.58 -26.31 -13.91
N ALA A 210 1.68 -25.50 -14.46
CA ALA A 210 0.63 -25.98 -15.36
C ALA A 210 1.19 -26.56 -16.68
N LEU A 211 2.28 -25.96 -17.20
CA LEU A 211 2.95 -26.47 -18.39
C LEU A 211 3.79 -27.72 -18.14
N LEU A 212 4.52 -27.77 -17.01
CA LEU A 212 5.37 -28.90 -16.66
C LEU A 212 4.58 -30.14 -16.23
N CYS A 213 3.38 -29.97 -15.67
CA CYS A 213 2.53 -31.08 -15.29
C CYS A 213 1.89 -31.73 -16.55
N PRO A 214 2.18 -33.02 -16.86
CA PRO A 214 1.80 -33.66 -18.13
C PRO A 214 0.30 -33.68 -18.46
N ASN A 215 -0.56 -33.55 -17.44
CA ASN A 215 -2.01 -33.62 -17.57
C ASN A 215 -2.73 -32.34 -17.12
N ARG A 216 -2.02 -31.21 -16.98
CA ARG A 216 -2.59 -29.94 -16.46
C ARG A 216 -2.54 -28.76 -17.44
N ARG A 217 -2.12 -29.01 -18.69
CA ARG A 217 -2.20 -28.04 -19.79
C ARG A 217 -3.65 -27.63 -20.10
N ASP A 218 -4.62 -28.46 -19.71
CA ASP A 218 -6.06 -28.20 -19.83
C ASP A 218 -6.55 -27.02 -18.99
N LEU A 219 -5.77 -26.52 -18.04
CA LEU A 219 -6.11 -25.33 -17.26
C LEU A 219 -5.79 -24.02 -17.99
N LEU A 220 -4.88 -24.07 -18.95
CA LEU A 220 -4.35 -22.89 -19.62
C LEU A 220 -5.36 -22.35 -20.65
N ASN A 221 -5.40 -21.03 -20.80
CA ASN A 221 -6.14 -20.39 -21.88
C ASN A 221 -5.35 -20.59 -23.19
N PRO A 222 -5.90 -21.32 -24.19
CA PRO A 222 -5.19 -21.57 -25.44
C PRO A 222 -4.86 -20.31 -26.26
N SER A 223 -5.52 -19.18 -25.96
CA SER A 223 -5.30 -17.90 -26.65
C SER A 223 -4.20 -17.05 -26.00
N PHE A 224 -3.57 -17.52 -24.93
CA PHE A 224 -2.56 -16.75 -24.22
C PHE A 224 -1.28 -16.58 -25.05
N LYS A 225 -0.86 -15.32 -25.27
CA LYS A 225 0.32 -14.99 -26.09
C LYS A 225 1.64 -15.50 -25.53
N GLY A 226 1.71 -15.83 -24.24
CA GLY A 226 2.92 -16.35 -23.59
C GLY A 226 3.09 -17.87 -23.69
N LEU A 227 2.24 -18.57 -24.44
CA LEU A 227 2.36 -20.01 -24.63
C LEU A 227 3.56 -20.39 -25.52
N PRO A 228 4.24 -21.53 -25.25
CA PRO A 228 5.25 -22.07 -26.14
C PRO A 228 4.72 -22.35 -27.56
N ALA A 229 5.56 -22.19 -28.59
CA ALA A 229 5.17 -22.41 -29.98
C ALA A 229 4.71 -23.86 -30.26
N ASP A 230 5.22 -24.82 -29.49
CA ASP A 230 4.89 -26.24 -29.55
C ASP A 230 3.74 -26.64 -28.59
N PHE A 231 3.02 -25.69 -27.99
CA PHE A 231 1.97 -25.98 -27.01
C PHE A 231 0.88 -26.93 -27.54
N HIS A 232 0.55 -26.81 -28.83
CA HIS A 232 -0.42 -27.67 -29.52
C HIS A 232 0.18 -28.96 -30.10
N ALA A 233 1.49 -29.15 -30.02
CA ALA A 233 2.15 -30.36 -30.51
C ALA A 233 1.93 -31.54 -29.53
N PRO A 234 1.62 -32.75 -30.04
CA PRO A 234 1.37 -33.93 -29.21
C PRO A 234 2.63 -34.47 -28.50
N GLU A 235 3.83 -34.11 -28.98
CA GLU A 235 5.12 -34.45 -28.36
C GLU A 235 5.95 -33.17 -28.24
N SER A 236 6.09 -32.68 -27.01
CA SER A 236 6.88 -31.50 -26.68
C SER A 236 8.31 -31.99 -26.34
N PRO A 237 9.37 -31.54 -27.05
CA PRO A 237 10.73 -31.84 -26.63
C PRO A 237 10.95 -31.28 -25.22
N ALA A 238 11.68 -32.02 -24.38
CA ALA A 238 11.95 -31.61 -23.00
C ALA A 238 12.59 -30.20 -22.99
N ALA A 239 11.83 -29.20 -22.56
CA ALA A 239 12.32 -27.83 -22.47
C ALA A 239 13.45 -27.73 -21.42
N GLU A 240 14.45 -26.88 -21.68
CA GLU A 240 15.64 -26.65 -20.83
C GLU A 240 15.35 -25.95 -19.47
N GLY A 241 14.12 -26.05 -18.97
CA GLY A 241 13.72 -25.52 -17.67
C GLY A 241 12.26 -25.03 -17.62
N PRO A 242 11.77 -24.66 -16.42
CA PRO A 242 10.45 -24.05 -16.28
C PRO A 242 10.35 -22.76 -17.10
N PRO A 243 9.31 -22.59 -17.94
CA PRO A 243 9.13 -21.37 -18.71
C PRO A 243 8.87 -20.18 -17.78
N CYS A 244 9.39 -19.01 -18.15
CA CYS A 244 9.26 -17.77 -17.40
C CYS A 244 8.52 -16.74 -18.26
N ILE A 245 7.32 -16.34 -17.84
CA ILE A 245 6.44 -15.41 -18.57
C ILE A 245 6.43 -14.00 -17.99
N ILE A 246 7.29 -13.68 -17.01
CA ILE A 246 7.35 -12.34 -16.39
C ILE A 246 7.48 -11.23 -17.44
N ALA A 247 8.28 -11.40 -18.49
CA ALA A 247 8.43 -10.40 -19.54
C ALA A 247 7.11 -10.16 -20.28
N THR A 248 6.44 -11.23 -20.69
CA THR A 248 5.14 -11.19 -21.36
C THR A 248 4.07 -10.57 -20.46
N LEU A 249 4.03 -10.93 -19.17
CA LEU A 249 3.07 -10.36 -18.21
C LEU A 249 3.32 -8.86 -18.00
N CYS A 250 4.58 -8.44 -17.95
CA CYS A 250 4.94 -7.03 -17.83
C CYS A 250 4.51 -6.23 -19.06
N GLU A 251 4.69 -6.79 -20.27
CA GLU A 251 4.28 -6.16 -21.52
C GLU A 251 2.75 -6.04 -21.65
N LEU A 252 2.01 -7.11 -21.32
CA LEU A 252 0.55 -7.15 -21.47
C LEU A 252 -0.21 -6.39 -20.37
N HIS A 253 0.39 -6.23 -19.20
CA HIS A 253 -0.31 -5.71 -18.02
C HIS A 253 0.48 -4.60 -17.30
N ASP A 254 1.19 -3.77 -18.03
CA ASP A 254 1.84 -2.55 -17.52
C ASP A 254 2.80 -2.81 -16.33
N GLY A 255 3.48 -3.96 -16.34
CA GLY A 255 4.46 -4.33 -15.33
C GLY A 255 5.84 -3.76 -15.64
N LEU A 256 6.55 -3.33 -14.59
CA LEU A 256 7.96 -2.95 -14.69
C LEU A 256 8.88 -4.18 -14.67
N LEU A 257 9.48 -4.52 -15.81
CA LEU A 257 10.25 -5.75 -15.98
C LEU A 257 11.44 -5.90 -15.03
N VAL A 258 12.21 -4.83 -14.82
CA VAL A 258 13.41 -4.87 -13.96
C VAL A 258 13.02 -5.12 -12.51
N GLU A 259 12.01 -4.41 -12.01
CA GLU A 259 11.48 -4.57 -10.65
C GLU A 259 10.88 -5.97 -10.46
N ALA A 260 10.09 -6.46 -11.43
CA ALA A 260 9.51 -7.80 -11.39
C ALA A 260 10.57 -8.89 -11.30
N LYS A 261 11.64 -8.79 -12.09
CA LYS A 261 12.78 -9.72 -12.05
C LYS A 261 13.51 -9.64 -10.71
N GLY A 262 13.72 -8.44 -10.17
CA GLY A 262 14.34 -8.24 -8.86
C GLY A 262 13.54 -8.90 -7.73
N ILE A 263 12.22 -8.69 -7.70
CA ILE A 263 11.32 -9.33 -6.73
C ILE A 263 11.32 -10.85 -6.90
N LYS A 264 11.27 -11.35 -8.14
CA LYS A 264 11.31 -12.78 -8.42
C LYS A 264 12.58 -13.43 -7.88
N GLU A 265 13.74 -12.85 -8.18
CA GLU A 265 15.03 -13.47 -7.88
C GLU A 265 15.41 -13.37 -6.40
N HIS A 266 15.24 -12.20 -5.80
CA HIS A 266 15.78 -11.92 -4.46
C HIS A 266 14.80 -12.17 -3.31
N TYR A 267 13.49 -12.24 -3.60
CA TYR A 267 12.46 -12.38 -2.55
C TYR A 267 11.58 -13.60 -2.78
N PHE A 268 10.94 -13.69 -3.94
CA PHE A 268 9.95 -14.73 -4.21
C PHE A 268 10.58 -16.12 -4.28
N LYS A 269 11.61 -16.33 -5.12
CA LYS A 269 12.28 -17.63 -5.25
C LYS A 269 12.83 -18.16 -3.91
N PRO A 270 13.62 -17.40 -3.13
CA PRO A 270 14.09 -17.86 -1.81
C PRO A 270 12.94 -18.22 -0.87
N TYR A 271 11.84 -17.47 -0.92
CA TYR A 271 10.68 -17.75 -0.08
C TYR A 271 9.95 -19.03 -0.47
N ILE A 272 9.75 -19.27 -1.77
CA ILE A 272 9.16 -20.51 -2.26
C ILE A 272 10.03 -21.71 -1.86
N SER A 273 11.37 -21.60 -1.99
CA SER A 273 12.29 -22.63 -1.49
C SER A 273 12.09 -22.91 0.00
N LYS A 274 11.95 -21.86 0.82
CA LYS A 274 11.65 -21.99 2.26
C LYS A 274 10.31 -22.69 2.52
N LEU A 275 9.28 -22.50 1.68
CA LEU A 275 8.01 -23.22 1.80
C LEU A 275 8.15 -24.71 1.52
N PHE A 276 9.02 -25.09 0.58
CA PHE A 276 9.38 -26.50 0.33
C PHE A 276 10.19 -27.10 1.48
N GLU A 277 11.18 -26.39 2.00
CA GLU A 277 11.98 -26.81 3.17
C GLU A 277 11.09 -27.04 4.41
N ARG A 278 10.12 -26.15 4.65
CA ARG A 278 9.13 -26.29 5.72
C ARG A 278 8.06 -27.34 5.45
N LYS A 279 8.09 -28.01 4.28
CA LYS A 279 7.11 -29.02 3.84
C LYS A 279 5.68 -28.48 3.77
N ILE A 280 5.51 -27.18 3.57
CA ILE A 280 4.22 -26.54 3.28
C ILE A 280 3.85 -26.82 1.83
N LEU A 281 4.82 -26.66 0.93
CA LEU A 281 4.73 -27.09 -0.47
C LEU A 281 5.56 -28.37 -0.67
N LYS A 282 5.07 -29.28 -1.51
CA LYS A 282 5.67 -30.59 -1.77
C LYS A 282 5.55 -30.97 -3.24
N GLY A 283 6.47 -31.81 -3.68
CA GLY A 283 6.52 -32.40 -5.01
C GLY A 283 7.23 -31.54 -6.05
N GLU A 284 7.69 -32.18 -7.13
CA GLU A 284 8.34 -31.51 -8.26
C GLU A 284 7.38 -30.60 -9.04
N CYS A 285 6.08 -30.96 -9.12
CA CYS A 285 5.02 -30.13 -9.67
C CYS A 285 3.92 -29.89 -8.62
N LEU A 286 3.62 -28.62 -8.35
CA LEU A 286 2.62 -28.19 -7.36
C LEU A 286 1.20 -28.63 -7.70
N LEU A 287 0.90 -28.76 -8.99
CA LEU A 287 -0.44 -29.06 -9.53
C LEU A 287 -0.68 -30.56 -9.75
N ASP A 288 0.29 -31.41 -9.41
CA ASP A 288 0.16 -32.86 -9.50
C ASP A 288 -0.93 -33.37 -8.55
N LEU A 289 -1.68 -34.37 -9.01
CA LEU A 289 -2.85 -34.94 -8.32
C LEU A 289 -2.52 -35.45 -6.92
N CYS A 290 -1.29 -35.93 -6.72
CA CYS A 290 -0.83 -36.46 -5.45
C CYS A 290 -0.52 -35.37 -4.42
N ASN A 291 -0.12 -34.18 -4.88
CA ASN A 291 0.46 -33.12 -4.04
C ASN A 291 -0.49 -31.94 -3.83
N PHE A 292 -1.29 -31.57 -4.85
CA PHE A 292 -2.08 -30.34 -4.82
C PHE A 292 -3.02 -30.26 -3.62
N THR A 293 -3.78 -31.32 -3.32
CA THR A 293 -4.72 -31.32 -2.18
C THR A 293 -4.02 -31.05 -0.85
N GLU A 294 -2.85 -31.67 -0.64
CA GLU A 294 -2.07 -31.49 0.59
C GLU A 294 -1.41 -30.12 0.65
N ASN A 295 -0.83 -29.64 -0.47
CA ASN A 295 -0.24 -28.31 -0.59
C ASN A 295 -1.29 -27.22 -0.33
N ASN A 296 -2.47 -27.33 -0.95
CA ASN A 296 -3.57 -26.38 -0.78
C ASN A 296 -4.06 -26.35 0.67
N LYS A 297 -4.22 -27.52 1.29
CA LYS A 297 -4.62 -27.63 2.71
C LYS A 297 -3.56 -27.04 3.65
N ALA A 298 -2.29 -27.36 3.45
CA ALA A 298 -1.19 -26.85 4.27
C ALA A 298 -1.06 -25.34 4.16
N LEU A 299 -1.09 -24.80 2.94
CA LEU A 299 -1.02 -23.36 2.69
C LEU A 299 -2.18 -22.60 3.33
N ASN A 300 -3.42 -23.09 3.17
CA ASN A 300 -4.60 -22.46 3.79
C ASN A 300 -4.52 -22.46 5.33
N LYS A 301 -3.99 -23.54 5.91
CA LYS A 301 -3.78 -23.64 7.37
C LYS A 301 -2.76 -22.62 7.86
N GLU A 302 -1.59 -22.54 7.22
CA GLU A 302 -0.54 -21.59 7.59
C GLU A 302 -1.02 -20.14 7.44
N TYR A 303 -1.77 -19.83 6.38
CA TYR A 303 -2.35 -18.50 6.20
C TYR A 303 -3.40 -18.17 7.26
N GLU A 304 -4.27 -19.12 7.63
CA GLU A 304 -5.26 -18.92 8.70
C GLU A 304 -4.57 -18.65 10.05
N GLU A 305 -3.53 -19.42 10.40
CA GLU A 305 -2.72 -19.18 11.60
C GLU A 305 -2.04 -17.81 11.59
N TYR A 306 -1.51 -17.40 10.44
CA TYR A 306 -0.95 -16.05 10.25
C TYR A 306 -1.99 -14.96 10.53
N VAL A 307 -3.16 -14.99 9.87
CA VAL A 307 -4.21 -13.98 10.02
C VAL A 307 -4.67 -13.87 11.48
N LEU A 308 -4.81 -14.99 12.18
CA LEU A 308 -5.19 -15.01 13.60
C LEU A 308 -4.12 -14.40 14.50
N THR A 309 -2.85 -14.60 14.17
CA THR A 309 -1.71 -14.06 14.92
C THR A 309 -1.59 -12.54 14.72
N VAL A 310 -1.58 -12.07 13.48
CA VAL A 310 -1.43 -10.63 13.18
C VAL A 310 -2.71 -9.83 13.43
N GLY A 311 -3.88 -10.49 13.49
CA GLY A 311 -5.18 -9.85 13.69
C GLY A 311 -5.65 -9.00 12.51
N ASP A 312 -5.21 -9.38 11.31
CA ASP A 312 -5.59 -8.75 10.05
C ASP A 312 -6.99 -9.24 9.61
N PHE A 313 -7.51 -8.70 8.51
CA PHE A 313 -8.63 -9.31 7.81
C PHE A 313 -8.14 -10.48 6.96
N ASP A 314 -9.00 -11.48 6.79
CA ASP A 314 -8.74 -12.58 5.88
C ASP A 314 -8.92 -12.10 4.42
N GLU A 315 -7.81 -11.91 3.70
CA GLU A 315 -7.81 -11.44 2.31
C GLU A 315 -8.44 -12.45 1.35
N ARG A 316 -8.72 -13.69 1.77
CA ARG A 316 -9.51 -14.62 0.96
C ARG A 316 -10.98 -14.22 0.89
N VAL A 317 -11.42 -13.20 1.66
CA VAL A 317 -12.76 -12.61 1.55
C VAL A 317 -13.11 -12.21 0.11
N PHE A 318 -12.12 -11.79 -0.69
CA PHE A 318 -12.32 -11.44 -2.10
C PHE A 318 -12.76 -12.63 -2.98
N LEU A 319 -12.48 -13.88 -2.57
CA LEU A 319 -12.85 -15.09 -3.31
C LEU A 319 -14.29 -15.55 -3.04
N GLY A 320 -14.92 -15.04 -1.98
CA GLY A 320 -16.22 -15.50 -1.49
C GLY A 320 -17.40 -15.02 -2.33
N ALA A 321 -18.50 -15.80 -2.35
CA ALA A 321 -19.74 -15.41 -3.03
C ALA A 321 -20.38 -14.14 -2.41
N ASP A 322 -20.16 -13.93 -1.11
CA ASP A 322 -20.66 -12.77 -0.36
C ASP A 322 -19.64 -11.62 -0.27
N ALA A 323 -18.55 -11.66 -1.07
CA ALA A 323 -17.46 -10.69 -1.02
C ALA A 323 -17.97 -9.24 -1.12
N GLU A 324 -18.94 -8.97 -1.99
CA GLU A 324 -19.49 -7.62 -2.18
C GLU A 324 -20.13 -7.06 -0.90
N GLU A 325 -20.85 -7.90 -0.14
CA GLU A 325 -21.48 -7.53 1.13
C GLU A 325 -20.44 -7.39 2.25
N GLU A 326 -19.52 -8.35 2.36
CA GLU A 326 -18.49 -8.35 3.41
C GLU A 326 -17.47 -7.22 3.24
N ILE A 327 -17.14 -6.85 2.01
CA ILE A 327 -16.24 -5.74 1.70
C ILE A 327 -17.01 -4.42 1.80
N GLY A 328 -18.21 -4.37 1.21
CA GLY A 328 -19.05 -3.18 1.06
C GLY A 328 -18.91 -2.51 -0.31
N THR A 329 -18.63 -3.27 -1.37
CA THR A 329 -18.61 -2.76 -2.75
C THR A 329 -20.00 -2.88 -3.38
N PRO A 330 -20.52 -1.86 -4.09
CA PRO A 330 -21.86 -1.93 -4.65
C PRO A 330 -21.99 -3.05 -5.69
N ARG A 331 -23.06 -3.86 -5.53
CA ARG A 331 -23.42 -4.93 -6.46
C ARG A 331 -23.63 -4.37 -7.89
N LYS A 332 -23.00 -4.95 -8.90
CA LYS A 332 -23.42 -4.75 -10.31
C LYS A 332 -24.65 -5.62 -10.60
N PHE A 333 -25.84 -5.23 -10.14
CA PHE A 333 -27.09 -5.83 -10.66
C PHE A 333 -27.60 -5.02 -11.86
N PRO A 334 -28.16 -5.67 -12.90
CA PRO A 334 -28.90 -4.99 -13.94
C PRO A 334 -30.04 -4.16 -13.34
N ALA A 335 -30.33 -3.03 -13.98
CA ALA A 335 -31.29 -2.03 -13.56
C ALA A 335 -32.70 -2.63 -13.47
N ASP A 336 -33.14 -3.07 -12.28
CA ASP A 336 -34.57 -3.11 -11.86
C ASP A 336 -34.75 -3.72 -10.45
N VAL A 337 -34.66 -2.93 -9.36
CA VAL A 337 -35.16 -3.28 -8.01
C VAL A 337 -35.48 -1.98 -7.21
N PRO A 338 -36.60 -1.90 -6.43
CA PRO A 338 -37.29 -0.64 -6.08
C PRO A 338 -36.65 0.27 -5.01
N ALA A 339 -37.16 1.51 -4.99
CA ALA A 339 -36.65 2.76 -4.39
C ALA A 339 -36.33 2.77 -2.88
N GLY A 340 -36.71 1.77 -2.09
CA GLY A 340 -36.51 1.76 -0.63
C GLY A 340 -35.06 1.55 -0.16
N LYS A 341 -34.18 1.01 -1.02
CA LYS A 341 -32.75 0.74 -0.70
C LYS A 341 -31.77 1.77 -1.29
N ALA A 342 -32.27 2.86 -1.86
CA ALA A 342 -31.44 3.88 -2.52
C ALA A 342 -30.57 4.70 -1.55
N ALA A 343 -31.07 4.99 -0.33
CA ALA A 343 -30.34 5.80 0.66
C ALA A 343 -29.11 5.07 1.24
N ALA A 344 -29.24 3.77 1.53
CA ALA A 344 -28.10 2.95 1.97
C ALA A 344 -27.06 2.75 0.87
N ARG A 345 -27.50 2.61 -0.40
CA ARG A 345 -26.63 2.56 -1.58
C ARG A 345 -25.84 3.87 -1.77
N ALA A 346 -26.50 5.02 -1.74
CA ALA A 346 -25.86 6.33 -1.86
C ALA A 346 -24.85 6.61 -0.75
N HIS A 347 -25.13 6.16 0.48
CA HIS A 347 -24.22 6.32 1.61
C HIS A 347 -22.96 5.43 1.50
N VAL A 348 -23.09 4.20 0.98
CA VAL A 348 -21.95 3.29 0.75
C VAL A 348 -21.11 3.74 -0.45
N GLU A 349 -21.75 4.19 -1.53
CA GLU A 349 -21.10 4.74 -2.72
C GLU A 349 -20.35 6.03 -2.40
N CYS A 350 -20.98 6.96 -1.66
CA CYS A 350 -20.32 8.15 -1.13
C CYS A 350 -19.15 7.80 -0.20
N HIS A 351 -19.29 6.79 0.67
CA HIS A 351 -18.19 6.35 1.53
C HIS A 351 -17.05 5.69 0.74
N LEU A 352 -17.32 4.89 -0.29
CA LEU A 352 -16.30 4.24 -1.12
C LEU A 352 -15.56 5.27 -1.97
N GLN A 353 -16.32 6.18 -2.58
CA GLN A 353 -15.79 7.28 -3.37
C GLN A 353 -14.98 8.22 -2.48
N GLN A 354 -15.49 8.63 -1.32
CA GLN A 354 -14.70 9.35 -0.33
C GLN A 354 -13.52 8.53 0.20
N HIS A 355 -13.59 7.21 0.37
CA HIS A 355 -12.47 6.42 0.89
C HIS A 355 -11.28 6.41 -0.08
N PHE A 356 -11.53 6.29 -1.38
CA PHE A 356 -10.49 6.34 -2.41
C PHE A 356 -10.12 7.78 -2.83
N GLU A 357 -11.06 8.72 -2.79
CA GLU A 357 -10.81 10.14 -3.05
C GLU A 357 -10.13 10.84 -1.87
N LYS A 358 -10.35 10.35 -0.63
CA LYS A 358 -9.73 10.90 0.59
C LYS A 358 -8.21 10.89 0.54
N LYS A 359 -7.65 9.89 -0.15
CA LYS A 359 -6.22 9.74 -0.40
C LYS A 359 -5.75 10.33 -1.73
N ARG A 360 -6.65 10.75 -2.62
CA ARG A 360 -6.33 11.32 -3.93
C ARG A 360 -6.29 12.84 -4.00
N SER A 361 -6.87 13.55 -3.04
CA SER A 361 -6.64 14.99 -2.80
C SER A 361 -7.74 15.54 -1.89
N PHE A 362 -7.39 16.04 -0.69
CA PHE A 362 -8.12 17.17 -0.12
C PHE A 362 -7.25 18.40 -0.22
N ALA A 363 -7.54 19.20 -1.22
CA ALA A 363 -7.43 20.63 -1.03
C ALA A 363 -8.73 21.24 -1.57
N PRO A 364 -9.40 22.11 -0.81
CA PRO A 364 -10.22 23.14 -1.43
C PRO A 364 -9.39 23.82 -2.52
N SER A 365 -10.00 24.15 -3.65
CA SER A 365 -9.33 24.87 -4.73
C SER A 365 -8.89 26.25 -4.25
N THR A 366 -7.65 26.40 -3.80
CA THR A 366 -7.09 27.72 -3.45
C THR A 366 -6.38 28.34 -4.65
N PRO A 367 -6.22 29.67 -4.71
CA PRO A 367 -5.51 30.37 -5.78
C PRO A 367 -3.99 30.13 -5.80
N LEU A 368 -3.43 29.48 -4.77
CA LEU A 368 -1.98 29.36 -4.53
C LEU A 368 -1.34 28.11 -5.15
N THR A 369 -2.11 27.20 -5.75
CA THR A 369 -1.65 25.84 -6.14
C THR A 369 -0.71 25.77 -7.36
N GLY A 370 0.11 26.79 -7.63
CA GLY A 370 1.11 26.75 -8.71
C GLY A 370 0.55 26.32 -10.07
N ARG A 371 -0.74 26.61 -10.35
CA ARG A 371 -1.52 26.01 -11.46
C ARG A 371 -0.87 26.19 -12.83
N ARG A 372 -0.02 27.21 -12.96
CA ARG A 372 0.77 27.50 -14.18
C ARG A 372 1.69 26.34 -14.57
N TYR A 373 2.10 25.50 -13.62
CA TYR A 373 2.98 24.35 -13.86
C TYR A 373 2.23 23.02 -14.10
N LEU A 374 0.89 23.01 -14.03
CA LEU A 374 0.09 21.80 -14.22
C LEU A 374 -0.24 21.57 -15.71
N ARG A 375 0.20 20.42 -16.23
CA ARG A 375 -0.19 19.94 -17.57
C ARG A 375 -1.64 19.44 -17.63
N GLU A 376 -2.17 19.21 -18.83
CA GLU A 376 -3.54 18.74 -19.06
C GLU A 376 -3.85 17.39 -18.38
N LYS A 377 -5.13 17.12 -18.11
CA LYS A 377 -5.57 15.94 -17.36
C LYS A 377 -5.52 14.68 -18.24
N GLU A 378 -4.62 13.76 -17.91
CA GLU A 378 -4.60 12.41 -18.49
C GLU A 378 -5.87 11.62 -18.14
N ALA A 379 -6.16 10.60 -18.96
CA ALA A 379 -7.36 9.76 -18.89
C ALA A 379 -7.49 9.02 -17.54
N VAL A 380 -8.69 8.50 -17.25
CA VAL A 380 -8.94 7.71 -16.04
C VAL A 380 -8.21 6.38 -16.13
N ILE A 381 -7.02 6.31 -15.50
CA ILE A 381 -6.16 5.12 -15.46
C ILE A 381 -6.36 4.37 -14.12
N THR A 382 -6.24 3.04 -14.16
CA THR A 382 -6.33 2.19 -12.95
C THR A 382 -5.24 2.54 -11.93
N PRO A 383 -5.44 2.36 -10.60
CA PRO A 383 -4.43 2.72 -9.61
C PRO A 383 -3.06 2.05 -9.80
N VAL A 384 -3.03 0.76 -10.20
CA VAL A 384 -1.76 0.07 -10.52
C VAL A 384 -1.07 0.72 -11.70
N ALA A 385 -1.78 0.95 -12.80
CA ALA A 385 -1.19 1.56 -13.99
C ALA A 385 -0.72 3.01 -13.73
N SER A 386 -1.44 3.77 -12.90
CA SER A 386 -1.02 5.09 -12.45
C SER A 386 0.27 5.02 -11.62
N ALA A 387 0.38 4.06 -10.70
CA ALA A 387 1.59 3.87 -9.90
C ALA A 387 2.78 3.38 -10.74
N THR A 388 2.59 2.40 -11.63
CA THR A 388 3.67 1.90 -12.50
C THR A 388 4.10 2.96 -13.53
N GLN A 389 3.18 3.76 -14.07
CA GLN A 389 3.51 4.89 -14.93
C GLN A 389 4.30 5.97 -14.18
N SER A 390 3.96 6.25 -12.91
CA SER A 390 4.72 7.20 -12.07
C SER A 390 6.18 6.76 -11.90
N VAL A 391 6.41 5.48 -11.60
CA VAL A 391 7.76 4.90 -11.53
C VAL A 391 8.46 4.88 -12.90
N SER A 392 7.75 4.50 -13.96
CA SER A 392 8.31 4.51 -15.33
C SER A 392 8.75 5.91 -15.76
N ARG A 393 7.97 6.93 -15.39
CA ARG A 393 8.31 8.34 -15.62
C ARG A 393 9.57 8.72 -14.87
N LEU A 394 9.67 8.37 -13.58
CA LEU A 394 10.88 8.57 -12.77
C LEU A 394 12.10 7.89 -13.41
N GLN A 395 11.97 6.63 -13.83
CA GLN A 395 13.03 5.88 -14.50
C GLN A 395 13.47 6.55 -15.82
N THR A 396 12.53 7.13 -16.56
CA THR A 396 12.82 7.90 -17.78
C THR A 396 13.61 9.17 -17.47
N MET A 397 13.26 9.90 -16.40
CA MET A 397 13.99 11.13 -16.01
C MET A 397 15.45 10.87 -15.65
N VAL A 398 15.74 9.70 -15.08
CA VAL A 398 17.09 9.31 -14.64
C VAL A 398 17.85 8.42 -15.65
N ALA A 399 17.21 8.07 -16.77
CA ALA A 399 17.79 7.15 -17.74
C ALA A 399 19.10 7.68 -18.33
N GLY A 400 20.14 6.84 -18.34
CA GLY A 400 21.47 7.19 -18.86
C GLY A 400 22.30 8.11 -17.97
N LEU A 401 21.77 8.56 -16.83
CA LEU A 401 22.46 9.42 -15.87
C LEU A 401 23.13 8.61 -14.75
N LYS A 402 24.12 9.22 -14.10
CA LYS A 402 24.90 8.63 -13.00
C LYS A 402 24.50 9.25 -11.67
N ASN A 403 24.73 8.54 -10.57
CA ASN A 403 24.56 9.06 -9.21
C ASN A 403 25.78 9.89 -8.76
N ALA A 404 26.33 10.68 -9.67
CA ALA A 404 27.49 11.52 -9.48
C ALA A 404 27.37 12.76 -10.39
N PRO A 405 28.07 13.86 -10.09
CA PRO A 405 28.12 15.03 -10.96
C PRO A 405 28.53 14.67 -12.39
N SER A 406 27.88 15.29 -13.38
CA SER A 406 28.31 15.18 -14.78
C SER A 406 29.59 15.99 -15.01
N GLU A 407 30.23 15.77 -16.16
CA GLU A 407 31.36 16.61 -16.61
C GLU A 407 31.00 18.10 -16.66
N GLN A 408 29.76 18.44 -17.04
CA GLN A 408 29.31 19.82 -17.08
C GLN A 408 29.15 20.42 -15.68
N LEU A 409 28.60 19.65 -14.73
CA LEU A 409 28.46 20.10 -13.35
C LEU A 409 29.82 20.23 -12.66
N MET A 410 30.77 19.32 -12.95
CA MET A 410 32.14 19.41 -12.47
C MET A 410 32.84 20.67 -12.98
N ALA A 411 32.69 21.02 -14.26
CA ALA A 411 33.22 22.28 -14.81
C ALA A 411 32.65 23.52 -14.11
N ILE A 412 31.36 23.49 -13.73
CA ILE A 412 30.75 24.58 -12.93
C ILE A 412 31.41 24.67 -11.54
N PHE A 413 31.63 23.54 -10.88
CA PHE A 413 32.29 23.51 -9.57
C PHE A 413 33.73 24.03 -9.63
N GLU A 414 34.48 23.68 -10.67
CA GLU A 414 35.85 24.16 -10.89
C GLU A 414 35.92 25.66 -11.23
N SER A 415 34.85 26.22 -11.80
CA SER A 415 34.76 27.67 -12.07
C SER A 415 34.52 28.53 -10.82
N CYS A 416 34.16 27.92 -9.70
CA CYS A 416 33.95 28.61 -8.43
C CYS A 416 35.29 28.97 -7.77
N ALA A 417 35.34 30.11 -7.10
CA ALA A 417 36.52 30.56 -6.34
C ALA A 417 36.99 29.50 -5.32
N ARG A 418 36.06 28.74 -4.74
CA ARG A 418 36.34 27.52 -4.00
C ARG A 418 35.45 26.40 -4.56
N SER A 419 36.07 25.31 -5.00
CA SER A 419 35.31 24.16 -5.50
C SER A 419 34.45 23.54 -4.39
N PRO A 420 33.12 23.46 -4.56
CA PRO A 420 32.23 22.87 -3.57
C PRO A 420 32.13 21.34 -3.69
N MET A 421 32.81 20.72 -4.66
CA MET A 421 32.67 19.30 -5.04
C MET A 421 32.72 18.33 -3.85
N GLU A 422 33.81 18.35 -3.07
CA GLU A 422 33.98 17.43 -1.93
C GLU A 422 32.91 17.64 -0.86
N SER A 423 32.58 18.90 -0.58
CA SER A 423 31.56 19.25 0.43
C SER A 423 30.17 18.76 0.03
N ILE A 424 29.82 18.85 -1.26
CA ILE A 424 28.55 18.38 -1.81
C ILE A 424 28.50 16.86 -1.77
N VAL A 425 29.53 16.17 -2.27
CA VAL A 425 29.57 14.70 -2.27
C VAL A 425 29.49 14.14 -0.84
N SER A 426 30.23 14.74 0.10
CA SER A 426 30.18 14.34 1.51
C SER A 426 28.78 14.52 2.12
N ARG A 427 28.13 15.66 1.84
CA ARG A 427 26.78 15.95 2.31
C ARG A 427 25.74 14.98 1.75
N VAL A 428 25.76 14.70 0.44
CA VAL A 428 24.85 13.73 -0.20
C VAL A 428 25.01 12.35 0.45
N LYS A 429 26.25 11.93 0.71
CA LYS A 429 26.55 10.68 1.40
C LYS A 429 25.98 10.64 2.83
N GLU A 430 26.20 11.70 3.62
CA GLU A 430 25.66 11.81 5.00
C GLU A 430 24.12 11.71 5.02
N ILE A 431 23.45 12.41 4.10
CA ILE A 431 22.00 12.34 3.93
C ILE A 431 21.57 10.91 3.58
N GLY A 432 22.29 10.27 2.64
CA GLY A 432 22.01 8.92 2.20
C GLY A 432 22.15 7.88 3.32
N GLU A 433 23.19 7.99 4.14
CA GLU A 433 23.39 7.13 5.31
C GLU A 433 22.27 7.30 6.35
N THR A 434 21.86 8.55 6.60
CA THR A 434 20.76 8.88 7.52
C THR A 434 19.42 8.33 7.01
N PHE A 435 19.12 8.54 5.72
CA PHE A 435 17.94 8.00 5.07
C PHE A 435 17.90 6.47 5.16
N CYS A 436 18.96 5.78 4.75
CA CYS A 436 19.02 4.32 4.77
C CYS A 436 18.86 3.77 6.19
N ARG A 437 19.48 4.40 7.18
CA ARG A 437 19.33 4.02 8.59
C ARG A 437 17.87 4.14 9.02
N SER A 438 17.22 5.29 8.82
CA SER A 438 15.83 5.50 9.23
C SER A 438 14.83 4.69 8.41
N TYR A 439 15.13 4.40 7.15
CA TYR A 439 14.29 3.55 6.28
C TYR A 439 14.32 2.07 6.69
N THR A 440 15.45 1.61 7.22
CA THR A 440 15.66 0.21 7.65
C THR A 440 15.40 -0.02 9.13
N GLN A 441 15.35 1.03 9.94
CA GLN A 441 15.02 0.92 11.35
C GLN A 441 13.54 0.53 11.54
N PRO A 442 13.25 -0.52 12.32
CA PRO A 442 11.90 -0.74 12.82
C PRO A 442 11.59 0.37 13.84
N THR A 443 10.58 1.17 13.56
CA THR A 443 9.95 2.05 14.54
C THR A 443 8.74 1.33 15.16
N ASP A 444 8.27 1.80 16.32
CA ASP A 444 6.99 1.34 16.88
C ASP A 444 5.83 1.54 15.89
N GLU A 445 5.98 2.53 15.01
CA GLU A 445 5.00 2.97 14.01
C GLU A 445 5.09 2.19 12.68
N GLN A 446 6.28 1.69 12.29
CA GLN A 446 6.53 0.98 11.04
C GLN A 446 7.68 -0.05 11.17
N PRO A 447 7.49 -1.32 10.74
CA PRO A 447 8.62 -2.23 10.63
C PRO A 447 9.69 -1.66 9.67
N GLY A 448 10.96 -2.00 9.91
CA GLY A 448 12.09 -1.52 9.13
C GLY A 448 12.21 -2.24 7.79
N SER A 449 12.47 -1.50 6.71
CA SER A 449 12.48 -2.09 5.36
C SER A 449 13.81 -2.77 5.04
N HIS A 450 13.84 -3.65 4.04
CA HIS A 450 15.11 -4.22 3.59
C HIS A 450 16.01 -3.13 3.01
N ILE A 451 17.30 -3.18 3.33
CA ILE A 451 18.29 -2.17 2.93
C ILE A 451 18.36 -1.98 1.41
N ASP A 452 18.15 -3.04 0.63
CA ASP A 452 18.20 -2.96 -0.84
C ASP A 452 17.16 -2.00 -1.42
N PHE A 453 15.96 -1.93 -0.83
CA PHE A 453 14.96 -0.95 -1.25
C PHE A 453 15.42 0.46 -0.91
N ALA A 454 15.98 0.67 0.28
CA ALA A 454 16.51 1.97 0.69
C ALA A 454 17.61 2.44 -0.27
N VAL A 455 18.58 1.57 -0.56
CA VAL A 455 19.69 1.85 -1.47
C VAL A 455 19.19 2.15 -2.89
N ASN A 456 18.20 1.40 -3.39
CA ASN A 456 17.59 1.68 -4.69
C ASN A 456 16.88 3.05 -4.71
N ARG A 457 16.05 3.35 -3.71
CA ARG A 457 15.37 4.67 -3.61
C ARG A 457 16.39 5.80 -3.52
N LEU A 458 17.42 5.64 -2.70
CA LEU A 458 18.49 6.62 -2.54
C LEU A 458 19.23 6.86 -3.85
N LYS A 459 19.61 5.80 -4.58
CA LYS A 459 20.29 5.92 -5.86
C LYS A 459 19.48 6.73 -6.88
N LEU A 460 18.17 6.48 -6.98
CA LEU A 460 17.30 7.27 -7.86
C LEU A 460 17.26 8.74 -7.44
N ALA A 461 17.21 9.03 -6.13
CA ALA A 461 17.22 10.38 -5.61
C ALA A 461 18.55 11.10 -5.82
N GLU A 462 19.70 10.41 -5.68
CA GLU A 462 21.03 10.97 -5.97
C GLU A 462 21.17 11.36 -7.44
N ILE A 463 20.72 10.51 -8.36
CA ILE A 463 20.74 10.82 -9.80
C ILE A 463 19.88 12.05 -10.08
N LEU A 464 18.66 12.08 -9.51
CA LEU A 464 17.73 13.20 -9.67
C LEU A 464 18.31 14.50 -9.07
N TYR A 465 18.95 14.42 -7.90
CA TYR A 465 19.60 15.54 -7.25
C TYR A 465 20.68 16.17 -8.12
N TYR A 466 21.63 15.38 -8.65
CA TYR A 466 22.70 15.93 -9.48
C TYR A 466 22.16 16.50 -10.80
N LYS A 467 21.16 15.85 -11.42
CA LYS A 467 20.49 16.36 -12.61
C LYS A 467 19.84 17.72 -12.37
N ILE A 468 19.08 17.84 -11.28
CA ILE A 468 18.34 19.07 -10.96
C ILE A 468 19.31 20.16 -10.53
N LEU A 469 20.31 19.84 -9.72
CA LEU A 469 21.36 20.77 -9.33
C LEU A 469 22.07 21.36 -10.55
N GLU A 470 22.47 20.52 -11.51
CA GLU A 470 23.05 20.98 -12.77
C GLU A 470 22.12 21.93 -13.53
N THR A 471 20.83 21.58 -13.62
CA THR A 471 19.85 22.43 -14.32
C THR A 471 19.69 23.79 -13.64
N ILE A 472 19.60 23.82 -12.30
CA ILE A 472 19.55 25.06 -11.51
C ILE A 472 20.83 25.89 -11.76
N MET A 473 22.01 25.26 -11.69
CA MET A 473 23.28 25.98 -11.85
C MET A 473 23.48 26.53 -13.26
N VAL A 474 23.06 25.79 -14.30
CA VAL A 474 23.11 26.28 -15.69
C VAL A 474 22.19 27.47 -15.88
N GLN A 475 20.97 27.42 -15.34
CA GLN A 475 20.03 28.55 -15.38
C GLN A 475 20.58 29.77 -14.62
N GLU A 476 21.19 29.54 -13.46
CA GLU A 476 21.72 30.60 -12.61
C GLU A 476 22.98 31.23 -13.20
N THR A 477 23.86 30.45 -13.83
CA THR A 477 25.04 30.96 -14.56
C THR A 477 24.62 31.93 -15.65
N ARG A 478 23.55 31.61 -16.40
CA ARG A 478 22.99 32.48 -17.43
C ARG A 478 22.41 33.77 -16.82
N ARG A 479 21.67 33.66 -15.71
CA ARG A 479 21.07 34.80 -15.01
C ARG A 479 22.12 35.75 -14.43
N LEU A 480 23.18 35.19 -13.85
CA LEU A 480 24.26 35.91 -13.19
C LEU A 480 25.35 36.41 -14.15
N HIS A 481 25.26 36.08 -15.45
CA HIS A 481 26.24 36.45 -16.48
C HIS A 481 27.68 36.01 -16.11
N GLY A 482 27.83 34.79 -15.59
CA GLY A 482 29.13 34.21 -15.26
C GLY A 482 29.80 34.74 -13.99
N LYS A 483 29.05 35.40 -13.08
CA LYS A 483 29.56 35.70 -11.74
C LYS A 483 29.77 34.42 -10.93
N ASP A 484 30.70 34.51 -9.98
CA ASP A 484 31.01 33.43 -9.03
C ASP A 484 29.77 32.96 -8.26
N MET A 485 29.60 31.63 -8.17
CA MET A 485 28.47 30.97 -7.52
C MET A 485 28.85 30.32 -6.19
N THR A 486 30.06 30.54 -5.67
CA THR A 486 30.57 29.90 -4.45
C THR A 486 29.62 30.09 -3.28
N ALA A 487 29.15 31.32 -3.06
CA ALA A 487 28.25 31.64 -1.95
C ALA A 487 26.89 30.90 -2.02
N LEU A 488 26.43 30.56 -3.23
CA LEU A 488 25.19 29.80 -3.45
C LEU A 488 25.43 28.30 -3.21
N LEU A 489 26.52 27.77 -3.78
CA LEU A 489 26.86 26.34 -3.70
C LEU A 489 27.39 25.90 -2.33
N GLU A 490 27.84 26.84 -1.49
CA GLU A 490 28.22 26.54 -0.10
C GLU A 490 27.01 26.45 0.86
N GLN A 491 25.79 26.82 0.44
CA GLN A 491 24.61 26.80 1.31
C GLN A 491 24.17 25.37 1.66
N ASP A 492 24.42 24.95 2.89
CA ASP A 492 24.09 23.60 3.38
C ASP A 492 22.58 23.30 3.30
N VAL A 493 21.76 24.24 3.76
CA VAL A 493 20.29 24.11 3.81
C VAL A 493 19.70 23.93 2.40
N PHE A 494 20.29 24.56 1.38
CA PHE A 494 19.86 24.40 -0.01
C PHE A 494 20.04 22.96 -0.48
N HIS A 495 21.24 22.41 -0.32
CA HIS A 495 21.55 21.04 -0.77
C HIS A 495 20.76 19.98 0.00
N ARG A 496 20.64 20.12 1.32
CA ARG A 496 19.81 19.20 2.12
C ARG A 496 18.35 19.26 1.70
N SER A 497 17.80 20.46 1.48
CA SER A 497 16.41 20.62 1.03
C SER A 497 16.19 20.03 -0.36
N LEU A 498 17.11 20.27 -1.30
CA LEU A 498 17.03 19.74 -2.66
C LEU A 498 17.08 18.20 -2.66
N MET A 499 18.00 17.61 -1.92
CA MET A 499 18.12 16.15 -1.80
C MET A 499 16.89 15.55 -1.11
N ALA A 500 16.36 16.17 -0.05
CA ALA A 500 15.12 15.74 0.60
C ALA A 500 13.92 15.79 -0.34
N CYS A 501 13.83 16.83 -1.18
CA CYS A 501 12.76 16.95 -2.17
C CYS A 501 12.89 15.88 -3.26
N CYS A 502 14.11 15.55 -3.70
CA CYS A 502 14.36 14.42 -4.61
C CYS A 502 13.95 13.07 -3.99
N LEU A 503 14.27 12.84 -2.70
CA LEU A 503 13.84 11.65 -1.98
C LEU A 503 12.31 11.59 -1.88
N GLU A 504 11.64 12.70 -1.59
CA GLU A 504 10.17 12.77 -1.54
C GLU A 504 9.52 12.40 -2.87
N ILE A 505 10.05 12.88 -4.00
CA ILE A 505 9.56 12.52 -5.34
C ILE A 505 9.69 11.01 -5.58
N VAL A 506 10.83 10.42 -5.20
CA VAL A 506 11.06 8.98 -5.32
C VAL A 506 10.09 8.19 -4.44
N LEU A 507 9.91 8.59 -3.17
CA LEU A 507 8.98 7.94 -2.25
C LEU A 507 7.55 8.02 -2.76
N PHE A 508 7.13 9.18 -3.26
CA PHE A 508 5.81 9.39 -3.87
C PHE A 508 5.61 8.53 -5.12
N ALA A 509 6.59 8.47 -6.02
CA ALA A 509 6.49 7.71 -7.26
C ALA A 509 6.22 6.22 -7.00
N TYR A 510 6.80 5.67 -5.93
CA TYR A 510 6.58 4.29 -5.50
C TYR A 510 5.39 4.12 -4.53
N SER A 511 4.56 5.15 -4.33
CA SER A 511 3.42 5.10 -3.41
C SER A 511 3.82 4.63 -2.00
N SER A 512 4.97 5.12 -1.53
CA SER A 512 5.58 4.72 -0.26
C SER A 512 4.65 4.95 0.94
N PRO A 513 4.66 4.07 1.95
CA PRO A 513 3.93 4.30 3.20
C PRO A 513 4.54 5.43 4.05
N ARG A 514 5.78 5.85 3.74
CA ARG A 514 6.48 6.98 4.36
C ARG A 514 6.05 8.27 3.69
N THR A 515 4.94 8.81 4.17
CA THR A 515 4.36 10.05 3.65
C THR A 515 5.03 11.26 4.28
N PHE A 516 5.15 12.35 3.53
CA PHE A 516 5.51 13.66 4.08
C PHE A 516 4.69 13.98 5.36
N PRO A 517 5.29 14.54 6.43
CA PRO A 517 6.63 15.13 6.54
C PRO A 517 7.77 14.17 6.90
N TRP A 518 7.58 12.85 6.82
CA TRP A 518 8.57 11.85 7.28
C TRP A 518 10.01 12.13 6.83
N ILE A 519 10.21 12.50 5.56
CA ILE A 519 11.57 12.70 5.02
C ILE A 519 12.27 13.92 5.63
N ILE A 520 11.56 15.01 5.90
CA ILE A 520 12.16 16.20 6.52
C ILE A 520 12.38 16.01 8.01
N GLU A 521 11.58 15.17 8.67
CA GLU A 521 11.82 14.77 10.07
C GLU A 521 13.07 13.89 10.19
N VAL A 522 13.22 12.90 9.30
CA VAL A 522 14.39 12.02 9.25
C VAL A 522 15.69 12.79 9.03
N LEU A 523 15.65 13.84 8.22
CA LEU A 523 16.82 14.65 7.86
C LEU A 523 17.00 15.89 8.74
N ASP A 524 16.18 16.05 9.78
CA ASP A 524 16.14 17.22 10.67
C ASP A 524 16.06 18.56 9.92
N LEU A 525 15.19 18.60 8.91
CA LEU A 525 14.96 19.78 8.07
C LEU A 525 13.77 20.59 8.55
N ARG A 526 13.99 21.90 8.72
CA ARG A 526 12.94 22.82 9.14
C ARG A 526 11.98 23.07 7.96
N PRO A 527 10.66 22.87 8.12
CA PRO A 527 9.67 23.11 7.06
C PRO A 527 9.78 24.50 6.42
N PHE A 528 10.00 25.54 7.25
CA PHE A 528 10.16 26.93 6.83
C PHE A 528 11.34 27.18 5.88
N TYR A 529 12.37 26.33 5.88
CA TYR A 529 13.47 26.43 4.91
C TYR A 529 13.25 25.50 3.72
N PHE A 530 12.71 24.31 3.97
CA PHE A 530 12.47 23.30 2.94
C PHE A 530 11.54 23.79 1.84
N TYR A 531 10.39 24.42 2.17
CA TYR A 531 9.37 24.75 1.15
C TYR A 531 9.90 25.60 -0.02
N LYS A 532 10.92 26.44 0.24
CA LYS A 532 11.54 27.31 -0.76
C LYS A 532 12.15 26.54 -1.94
N VAL A 533 12.58 25.29 -1.72
CA VAL A 533 13.18 24.47 -2.78
C VAL A 533 12.14 23.86 -3.71
N ILE A 534 10.87 23.79 -3.28
CA ILE A 534 9.81 23.11 -4.03
C ILE A 534 9.57 23.81 -5.37
N GLU A 535 9.35 25.13 -5.36
CA GLU A 535 9.16 25.90 -6.60
C GLU A 535 10.40 25.84 -7.50
N VAL A 536 11.60 25.96 -6.92
CA VAL A 536 12.86 25.87 -7.66
C VAL A 536 12.96 24.53 -8.39
N LEU A 537 12.68 23.43 -7.70
CA LEU A 537 12.70 22.09 -8.28
C LEU A 537 11.67 21.93 -9.40
N ILE A 538 10.42 22.36 -9.17
CA ILE A 538 9.35 22.25 -10.17
C ILE A 538 9.72 23.01 -11.45
N ARG A 539 10.36 24.18 -11.32
CA ARG A 539 10.80 24.99 -12.46
C ARG A 539 12.05 24.44 -13.16
N SER A 540 12.86 23.65 -12.47
CA SER A 540 14.09 23.08 -13.02
C SER A 540 13.92 21.68 -13.61
N GLU A 541 12.79 21.01 -13.41
CA GLU A 541 12.53 19.67 -13.95
C GLU A 541 11.20 19.60 -14.72
N ASP A 542 11.27 19.78 -16.04
CA ASP A 542 10.13 19.59 -16.95
C ASP A 542 9.70 18.12 -17.11
N GLY A 543 10.51 17.18 -16.62
CA GLY A 543 10.22 15.76 -16.62
C GLY A 543 9.10 15.35 -15.67
N LEU A 544 8.80 16.15 -14.64
CA LEU A 544 7.81 15.81 -13.62
C LEU A 544 6.42 15.55 -14.22
N SER A 545 5.75 14.51 -13.70
CA SER A 545 4.36 14.26 -14.07
C SER A 545 3.44 15.28 -13.39
N ARG A 546 2.24 15.45 -13.94
CA ARG A 546 1.22 16.33 -13.35
C ARG A 546 0.90 15.95 -11.89
N ASP A 547 0.88 14.66 -11.58
CA ASP A 547 0.58 14.20 -10.23
C ASP A 547 1.75 14.39 -9.26
N MET A 548 3.00 14.29 -9.74
CA MET A 548 4.19 14.68 -8.96
C MET A 548 4.18 16.18 -8.63
N VAL A 549 3.84 17.04 -9.59
CA VAL A 549 3.74 18.50 -9.35
C VAL A 549 2.61 18.81 -8.36
N LYS A 550 1.45 18.17 -8.48
CA LYS A 550 0.36 18.33 -7.50
C LYS A 550 0.77 17.89 -6.11
N HIS A 551 1.50 16.78 -6.00
CA HIS A 551 1.99 16.27 -4.72
C HIS A 551 2.92 17.29 -4.05
N LEU A 552 3.89 17.80 -4.80
CA LEU A 552 4.81 18.84 -4.32
C LEU A 552 4.08 20.13 -3.91
N ASN A 553 3.11 20.60 -4.70
CA ASN A 553 2.29 21.75 -4.35
C ASN A 553 1.44 21.49 -3.09
N SER A 554 0.93 20.27 -2.91
CA SER A 554 0.19 19.90 -1.70
C SER A 554 1.08 19.87 -0.46
N ILE A 555 2.34 19.44 -0.60
CA ILE A 555 3.33 19.52 0.47
C ILE A 555 3.64 20.97 0.83
N GLU A 556 3.82 21.83 -0.18
CA GLU A 556 4.00 23.27 0.05
C GLU A 556 2.81 23.87 0.80
N GLU A 557 1.58 23.56 0.37
CA GLU A 557 0.36 23.98 1.07
C GLU A 557 0.32 23.50 2.53
N GLN A 558 0.65 22.22 2.80
CA GLN A 558 0.72 21.67 4.16
C GLN A 558 1.73 22.43 5.04
N ILE A 559 2.87 22.81 4.48
CA ILE A 559 3.89 23.60 5.19
C ILE A 559 3.35 24.99 5.50
N LEU A 560 2.78 25.66 4.50
CA LEU A 560 2.28 27.03 4.59
C LEU A 560 1.05 27.14 5.49
N GLU A 561 0.21 26.11 5.59
CA GLU A 561 -1.00 26.15 6.43
C GLU A 561 -0.73 25.71 7.88
N SER A 562 0.30 24.89 8.15
CA SER A 562 0.52 24.33 9.49
C SER A 562 1.98 24.12 9.91
N LEU A 563 2.81 23.40 9.14
CA LEU A 563 4.10 22.90 9.64
C LEU A 563 5.11 24.02 9.91
N ALA A 564 5.10 25.07 9.09
CA ALA A 564 5.94 26.25 9.30
C ALA A 564 5.52 27.10 10.52
N TRP A 565 4.35 26.85 11.11
CA TRP A 565 3.80 27.59 12.24
C TRP A 565 3.91 26.86 13.58
N THR A 566 4.56 25.69 13.59
CA THR A 566 4.88 24.95 14.81
C THR A 566 5.71 25.77 15.79
N ARG A 567 5.62 25.49 17.09
CA ARG A 567 6.23 26.31 18.16
C ARG A 567 7.75 26.42 18.02
N GLU A 568 8.41 25.34 17.60
CA GLU A 568 9.87 25.34 17.43
C GLU A 568 10.31 25.97 16.08
N SER A 569 9.39 26.39 15.21
CA SER A 569 9.69 26.77 13.82
C SER A 569 10.74 27.87 13.68
N ALA A 570 11.54 27.78 12.62
CA ALA A 570 12.50 28.81 12.25
C ALA A 570 11.83 30.14 11.82
N LEU A 571 10.54 30.10 11.46
CA LEU A 571 9.74 31.29 11.19
C LEU A 571 9.78 32.29 12.37
N TRP A 572 9.63 31.79 13.60
CA TRP A 572 9.62 32.64 14.80
C TRP A 572 10.96 33.33 15.03
N LYS A 573 12.07 32.66 14.70
CA LYS A 573 13.41 33.26 14.74
C LYS A 573 13.57 34.36 13.69
N ALA A 574 13.06 34.14 12.48
CA ALA A 574 13.10 35.13 11.41
C ALA A 574 12.24 36.36 11.74
N LEU A 575 11.06 36.16 12.32
CA LEU A 575 10.20 37.24 12.82
C LEU A 575 10.88 38.00 13.96
N GLN A 576 11.49 37.30 14.92
CA GLN A 576 12.23 37.95 16.01
C GLN A 576 13.38 38.81 15.49
N ALA A 577 14.13 38.33 14.49
CA ALA A 577 15.18 39.10 13.82
C ALA A 577 14.62 40.32 13.07
N SER A 578 13.34 40.29 12.69
CA SER A 578 12.60 41.38 12.05
C SER A 578 11.78 42.21 13.05
N GLU A 579 12.21 42.25 14.32
CA GLU A 579 11.53 42.99 15.41
C GLU A 579 10.06 42.58 15.62
N ASN A 580 9.73 41.32 15.32
CA ASN A 580 8.37 40.77 15.31
C ASN A 580 7.38 41.50 14.39
N LYS A 581 7.89 42.22 13.37
CA LYS A 581 7.04 42.82 12.33
C LYS A 581 6.65 41.74 11.33
N VAL A 582 5.36 41.43 11.28
CA VAL A 582 4.80 40.52 10.28
C VAL A 582 4.51 41.31 9.00
N PRO A 583 5.05 40.90 7.84
CA PRO A 583 4.77 41.56 6.57
C PRO A 583 3.27 41.51 6.24
N THR A 584 2.74 42.65 5.81
CA THR A 584 1.38 42.76 5.29
C THR A 584 1.30 42.18 3.87
N CYS A 585 0.08 41.89 3.41
CA CYS A 585 -0.13 41.37 2.05
C CYS A 585 0.39 42.35 0.97
N GLU A 586 0.29 43.66 1.21
CA GLU A 586 0.73 44.70 0.27
C GLU A 586 2.25 44.79 0.14
N GLU A 587 3.00 44.38 1.17
CA GLU A 587 4.48 44.43 1.16
C GLU A 587 5.10 43.24 0.40
N VAL A 588 4.33 42.18 0.16
CA VAL A 588 4.83 40.90 -0.40
C VAL A 588 4.16 40.47 -1.70
N CYS A 589 3.17 41.23 -2.19
CA CYS A 589 2.53 41.06 -3.50
C CYS A 589 3.11 42.05 -4.49
#